data_AF-A0A3B9PB81-F1
#
_entry.id   AF-A0A3B9PB81-F1
#
_cell.length_a   1.000
_cell.length_b   1.000
_cell.length_c   1.000
_cell.angle_alpha   90.00
_cell.angle_beta   90.00
_cell.angle_gamma   90.00
#
_symmetry.space_group_name_H-M   'P 1'
#
loop_
_entity.id
_entity.type
_entity.pdbx_description
1 polymer ?
#
loop_
_entity_poly.entity_id
_entity_poly.type
_entity_poly.pdbx_seq_one_letter_code
_entity_poly.pdbx_strand_id
1 'polypeptide(L)'
;MIQQLLLSPPIAFILFFGLLSVLYVFLRKHSAHGPDHPDKHLPYSGGQKLPPVEVRLSYTTYFRLGLLFGITHVAVLVLATFPLGIGNSALGLFYLIGLSISAVVLAHRKHE
;
A
#
# COMPACT_ATOMS: atom_id res chain seq x y z
N MET A 1 -14.80 -4.17 -29.22
CA MET A 1 -14.02 -5.34 -28.76
C MET A 1 -12.60 -4.96 -28.33
N ILE A 2 -11.77 -4.36 -29.19
CA ILE A 2 -10.36 -4.03 -28.86
C ILE A 2 -10.24 -3.16 -27.60
N GLN A 3 -11.08 -2.13 -27.45
CA GLN A 3 -11.05 -1.27 -26.26
C GLN A 3 -11.37 -2.02 -24.96
N GLN A 4 -12.34 -2.93 -24.96
CA GLN A 4 -12.68 -3.73 -23.77
C GLN A 4 -11.56 -4.71 -23.41
N LEU A 5 -10.86 -5.24 -24.41
CA LEU A 5 -9.71 -6.10 -24.21
C LEU A 5 -8.54 -5.31 -23.59
N LEU A 6 -8.20 -4.15 -24.15
CA LEU A 6 -7.14 -3.26 -23.63
C LEU A 6 -7.43 -2.75 -22.22
N LEU A 7 -8.70 -2.51 -21.88
CA LEU A 7 -9.13 -2.06 -20.56
C LEU A 7 -9.30 -3.20 -19.55
N SER A 8 -9.14 -4.46 -19.96
CA SER A 8 -9.19 -5.56 -19.00
C SER A 8 -7.97 -5.48 -18.06
N PRO A 9 -8.16 -5.62 -16.73
CA PRO A 9 -7.07 -5.42 -15.77
C PRO A 9 -5.79 -6.25 -16.05
N PRO A 10 -5.88 -7.55 -16.43
CA PRO A 10 -4.68 -8.35 -16.71
C PRO A 10 -3.89 -7.82 -17.92
N ILE A 11 -4.59 -7.40 -18.97
CA ILE A 11 -3.95 -6.93 -20.21
C ILE A 11 -3.36 -5.55 -19.99
N ALA A 12 -4.09 -4.63 -19.34
CA ALA A 12 -3.57 -3.33 -18.96
C ALA A 12 -2.31 -3.48 -18.09
N PHE A 13 -2.32 -4.38 -17.11
CA PHE A 13 -1.16 -4.66 -16.26
C PHE A 13 0.06 -5.10 -17.08
N ILE A 14 -0.09 -6.09 -17.96
CA ILE A 14 1.01 -6.60 -18.80
C ILE A 14 1.57 -5.50 -19.69
N LEU A 15 0.70 -4.69 -20.31
CA LEU A 15 1.11 -3.59 -21.18
C LEU A 15 1.92 -2.53 -20.43
N PHE A 16 1.41 -2.04 -19.29
CA PHE A 16 2.12 -1.04 -18.49
C PHE A 16 3.39 -1.61 -17.87
N PHE A 17 3.38 -2.86 -17.42
CA PHE A 17 4.57 -3.53 -16.90
C PHE A 17 5.66 -3.63 -17.97
N GLY A 18 5.30 -4.04 -19.19
CA GLY A 18 6.22 -4.09 -20.32
C GLY A 18 6.79 -2.71 -20.66
N LEU A 19 5.92 -1.70 -20.78
CA LEU A 19 6.31 -0.32 -21.07
C LEU A 19 7.30 0.23 -20.02
N LEU A 20 6.97 0.08 -18.73
CA LEU A 20 7.82 0.56 -17.64
C LEU A 20 9.15 -0.20 -17.58
N SER A 21 9.15 -1.50 -17.89
CA SER A 21 10.37 -2.30 -17.94
C SER A 21 11.30 -1.84 -19.07
N VAL A 22 10.75 -1.57 -20.26
CA VAL A 22 11.52 -1.01 -21.40
C VAL A 22 12.09 0.36 -21.04
N LEU A 23 11.27 1.22 -20.44
CA LEU A 23 11.70 2.53 -19.98
C LEU A 23 12.82 2.43 -18.93
N TYR A 24 12.69 1.51 -17.97
CA TYR A 24 13.71 1.26 -16.94
C TYR A 24 15.05 0.86 -17.57
N VAL A 25 15.04 -0.10 -18.51
CA VAL A 25 16.26 -0.54 -19.20
C VAL A 25 16.88 0.60 -20.02
N PHE A 26 16.04 1.37 -20.72
CA PHE A 26 16.48 2.52 -21.50
C PHE A 26 17.16 3.58 -20.61
N LEU A 27 16.51 3.98 -19.51
CA LEU A 27 17.04 4.95 -18.56
C LEU A 27 18.31 4.44 -17.90
N ARG A 28 18.33 3.17 -17.46
CA ARG A 28 19.51 2.54 -16.86
C ARG A 28 20.71 2.57 -17.81
N LYS A 29 20.49 2.31 -19.11
CA LYS A 29 21.55 2.33 -20.13
C LYS A 29 22.12 3.73 -20.36
N HIS A 30 21.30 4.78 -20.26
CA HIS A 30 21.71 6.16 -20.49
C HIS A 30 22.07 6.92 -19.21
N SER A 31 21.92 6.30 -18.04
CA SER A 31 22.26 6.92 -16.76
C SER A 31 23.77 7.12 -16.64
N ALA A 32 24.17 8.26 -16.08
CA ALA A 32 25.56 8.50 -15.72
C ALA A 32 25.99 7.50 -14.64
N HIS A 33 27.11 6.82 -14.88
CA HIS A 33 27.76 5.97 -13.89
C HIS A 33 28.98 6.73 -13.37
N GLY A 34 28.88 7.30 -12.16
CA GLY A 34 30.04 7.85 -11.46
C GLY A 34 31.02 6.73 -11.06
N PRO A 35 32.29 7.07 -10.73
CA PRO A 35 33.26 6.11 -10.23
C PRO A 35 32.69 5.38 -9.02
N ASP A 36 33.07 4.12 -8.89
CA ASP A 36 32.62 3.31 -7.75
C ASP A 36 33.32 3.78 -6.47
N HIS A 37 32.58 3.91 -5.38
CA HIS A 37 33.10 4.36 -4.10
C HIS A 37 32.39 3.59 -2.98
N PRO A 38 33.10 3.13 -1.93
CA PRO A 38 32.48 2.38 -0.83
C PRO A 38 31.26 3.10 -0.23
N ASP A 39 31.33 4.44 -0.15
CA ASP A 39 30.25 5.25 0.41
C ASP A 39 28.97 5.28 -0.45
N LYS A 40 29.03 4.90 -1.73
CA LYS A 40 27.87 4.83 -2.64
C LYS A 40 26.82 3.82 -2.18
N HIS A 41 27.22 2.85 -1.37
CA HIS A 41 26.36 1.80 -0.82
C HIS A 41 25.93 2.07 0.62
N LEU A 42 26.35 3.20 1.21
CA LEU A 42 25.88 3.57 2.53
C LEU A 42 24.41 4.01 2.45
N PRO A 43 23.56 3.63 3.42
CA PRO A 43 22.15 4.03 3.45
C PRO A 43 21.96 5.54 3.61
N TYR A 44 23.00 6.26 4.00
CA TYR A 44 23.00 7.71 4.16
C TYR A 44 24.30 8.30 3.59
N SER A 45 24.18 9.21 2.62
CA SER A 45 25.31 9.80 1.90
C SER A 45 25.85 11.09 2.54
N GLY A 46 25.36 11.47 3.72
CA GLY A 46 25.75 12.72 4.40
C GLY A 46 27.04 12.65 5.22
N GLY A 47 27.85 11.59 5.09
CA GLY A 47 29.11 11.40 5.83
C GLY A 47 28.95 11.16 7.34
N GLN A 48 27.71 11.17 7.84
CA GLN A 48 27.41 10.92 9.25
C GLN A 48 27.55 9.42 9.54
N LYS A 49 28.48 9.09 10.44
CA LYS A 49 28.62 7.73 10.97
C LYS A 49 27.43 7.45 11.89
N LEU A 50 26.49 6.64 11.43
CA LEU A 50 25.40 6.17 12.27
C LEU A 50 25.98 5.33 13.41
N PRO A 51 25.54 5.53 14.66
CA PRO A 51 25.96 4.68 15.76
C PRO A 51 25.53 3.23 15.47
N PRO A 52 26.31 2.23 15.91
CA PRO A 52 26.02 0.80 15.66
C PRO A 52 24.79 0.30 16.42
N VAL A 53 24.12 1.16 17.18
CA VAL A 53 22.92 0.83 17.94
C VAL A 53 21.71 0.82 17.02
N GLU A 54 21.11 -0.35 16.87
CA GLU A 54 19.75 -0.48 16.35
C GLU A 54 18.80 0.26 17.29
N VAL A 55 18.40 1.47 16.91
CA VAL A 55 17.28 2.14 17.57
C VAL A 55 16.03 1.34 17.24
N ARG A 56 15.57 0.53 18.19
CA ARG A 56 14.28 -0.15 18.10
C ARG A 56 13.16 0.87 18.27
N LEU A 57 12.81 1.53 17.16
CA LEU A 57 11.63 2.38 17.10
C LEU A 57 10.38 1.51 17.36
N SER A 58 9.54 1.95 18.30
CA SER A 58 8.26 1.29 18.54
C SER A 58 7.31 1.62 17.37
N TYR A 59 7.14 0.67 16.45
CA TYR A 59 6.22 0.79 15.31
C TYR A 59 4.77 0.42 15.68
N THR A 60 4.46 0.27 16.97
CA THR A 60 3.14 -0.20 17.44
C THR A 60 2.00 0.69 16.94
N THR A 61 2.19 2.01 16.93
CA THR A 61 1.19 2.95 16.40
C THR A 61 1.01 2.79 14.89
N TYR A 62 2.12 2.72 14.14
CA TYR A 62 2.09 2.55 12.70
C TYR A 62 1.43 1.22 12.29
N PHE A 63 1.76 0.14 12.99
CA PHE A 63 1.17 -1.17 12.78
C PHE A 63 -0.35 -1.16 12.97
N ARG A 64 -0.86 -0.51 14.04
CA ARG A 64 -2.30 -0.37 14.27
C ARG A 64 -2.98 0.48 13.20
N LEU A 65 -2.35 1.56 12.76
CA LEU A 65 -2.87 2.37 11.65
C LEU A 65 -2.94 1.56 10.35
N GLY A 66 -1.91 0.76 10.06
CA GLY A 66 -1.90 -0.14 8.90
C GLY A 66 -3.02 -1.18 8.96
N LEU A 67 -3.26 -1.77 10.13
CA LEU A 67 -4.39 -2.70 10.33
C LEU A 67 -5.74 -2.01 10.17
N LEU A 68 -5.90 -0.81 10.75
CA LEU A 68 -7.14 -0.03 10.62
C LEU A 68 -7.42 0.29 9.16
N PHE A 69 -6.40 0.72 8.42
CA PHE A 69 -6.48 0.94 6.98
C PHE A 69 -6.88 -0.35 6.25
N GLY A 70 -6.23 -1.48 6.52
CA GLY A 70 -6.54 -2.74 5.85
C GLY A 70 -7.99 -3.21 6.07
N ILE A 71 -8.47 -3.20 7.31
CA ILE A 71 -9.84 -3.61 7.65
C ILE A 71 -10.86 -2.67 7.00
N THR A 72 -10.66 -1.36 7.14
CA THR A 72 -11.59 -0.37 6.58
C THR A 72 -11.60 -0.41 5.05
N HIS A 73 -10.43 -0.57 4.42
CA HIS A 73 -10.30 -0.68 2.97
C HIS A 73 -11.07 -1.88 2.41
N VAL A 74 -10.84 -3.07 2.96
CA VAL A 74 -11.55 -4.29 2.52
C VAL A 74 -13.05 -4.15 2.78
N ALA A 75 -13.44 -3.57 3.90
CA ALA A 75 -14.84 -3.44 4.25
C ALA A 75 -15.61 -2.48 3.32
N VAL A 76 -14.98 -1.37 2.93
CA VAL A 76 -15.54 -0.48 1.92
C VAL A 76 -15.63 -1.18 0.56
N LEU A 77 -14.66 -2.03 0.20
CA LEU A 77 -14.70 -2.84 -1.02
C LEU A 77 -15.88 -3.81 -1.04
N VAL A 78 -16.16 -4.46 0.10
CA VAL A 78 -17.35 -5.31 0.27
C VAL A 78 -18.63 -4.50 0.11
N LEU A 79 -18.71 -3.32 0.73
CA LEU A 79 -19.88 -2.44 0.59
C LEU A 79 -20.07 -1.92 -0.84
N ALA A 80 -18.99 -1.58 -1.53
CA ALA A 80 -19.04 -1.08 -2.91
C ALA A 80 -19.51 -2.16 -3.91
N THR A 81 -19.29 -3.44 -3.59
CA THR A 81 -19.74 -4.57 -4.40
C THR A 81 -21.07 -5.17 -3.91
N PHE A 82 -21.64 -4.60 -2.84
CA PHE A 82 -22.85 -5.11 -2.23
C PHE A 82 -24.09 -4.78 -3.09
N PRO A 83 -24.95 -5.75 -3.40
CA PRO A 83 -26.11 -5.52 -4.26
C PRO A 83 -27.15 -4.63 -3.55
N LEU A 84 -27.33 -3.42 -4.08
CA LEU A 84 -28.30 -2.44 -3.62
C LEU A 84 -29.71 -2.87 -4.03
N GLY A 85 -30.40 -3.59 -3.15
CA GLY A 85 -31.80 -4.00 -3.32
C GLY A 85 -32.60 -3.78 -2.03
N ILE A 86 -33.92 -3.61 -2.16
CA ILE A 86 -34.85 -3.18 -1.09
C ILE A 86 -34.87 -4.16 0.12
N GLY A 87 -34.37 -5.38 -0.02
CA GLY A 87 -34.23 -6.36 1.08
C GLY A 87 -32.87 -6.39 1.79
N ASN A 88 -31.82 -5.77 1.23
CA ASN A 88 -30.44 -5.97 1.69
C ASN A 88 -29.89 -4.81 2.53
N SER A 89 -30.61 -3.69 2.62
CA SER A 89 -30.17 -2.50 3.37
C SER A 89 -29.95 -2.78 4.86
N ALA A 90 -30.75 -3.65 5.47
CA ALA A 90 -30.59 -4.05 6.87
C ALA A 90 -29.28 -4.82 7.11
N LEU A 91 -28.91 -5.72 6.19
CA LEU A 91 -27.64 -6.44 6.23
C LEU A 91 -26.45 -5.50 6.05
N GLY A 92 -26.53 -4.55 5.10
CA GLY A 92 -25.50 -3.54 4.91
C GLY A 92 -25.31 -2.63 6.13
N LEU A 93 -26.41 -2.25 6.79
CA LEU A 93 -26.36 -1.47 8.03
C LEU A 93 -25.74 -2.27 9.18
N PHE A 94 -26.13 -3.55 9.34
CA PHE A 94 -25.53 -4.43 10.35
C PHE A 94 -24.02 -4.59 10.13
N TYR A 95 -23.61 -4.75 8.88
CA TYR A 95 -22.20 -4.81 8.50
C TYR A 95 -21.45 -3.52 8.86
N LEU A 96 -22.01 -2.35 8.56
CA LEU A 96 -21.44 -1.05 8.91
C LEU A 96 -21.29 -0.84 10.42
N ILE A 97 -22.27 -1.29 11.20
CA ILE A 97 -22.20 -1.24 12.67
C ILE A 97 -21.04 -2.11 13.16
N GLY A 98 -20.94 -3.36 12.70
CA GLY A 98 -19.85 -4.27 13.05
C GLY A 98 -18.48 -3.69 12.68
N LEU A 99 -18.34 -3.16 11.46
CA LEU A 99 -17.14 -2.48 10.99
C LEU A 99 -16.76 -1.30 11.90
N SER A 100 -17.73 -0.47 12.25
CA SER A 100 -17.50 0.71 13.10
C SER A 100 -17.03 0.30 14.49
N ILE A 101 -17.63 -0.74 15.09
CA ILE A 101 -17.20 -1.29 16.38
C ILE A 101 -15.76 -1.82 16.27
N SER A 102 -15.45 -2.64 15.25
CA SER A 102 -14.10 -3.18 15.05
C SER A 102 -13.06 -2.07 14.88
N ALA A 103 -13.39 -1.02 14.12
CA ALA A 103 -12.51 0.14 13.92
C ALA A 103 -12.26 0.89 15.23
N VAL A 104 -13.30 1.15 16.03
CA VAL A 104 -13.19 1.83 17.32
C VAL A 104 -12.38 0.99 18.31
N VAL A 105 -12.64 -0.31 18.41
CA VAL A 105 -11.89 -1.22 19.31
C VAL A 105 -10.41 -1.26 18.94
N LEU A 106 -10.09 -1.32 17.65
CA LEU A 106 -8.71 -1.32 17.17
C LEU A 106 -8.01 0.04 17.39
N ALA A 107 -8.75 1.14 17.21
CA ALA A 107 -8.24 2.49 17.43
C ALA A 107 -8.09 2.83 18.92
N HIS A 108 -8.86 2.18 19.81
CA HIS A 108 -8.82 2.44 21.23
C HIS A 108 -7.45 2.09 21.81
N ARG A 109 -6.79 3.09 22.38
CA ARG A 109 -5.52 2.93 23.07
C ARG A 109 -5.78 2.91 24.57
N LYS A 110 -5.44 1.81 25.23
CA LYS A 110 -5.20 1.83 26.67
C LYS A 110 -3.99 2.74 26.91
N HIS A 111 -4.22 3.87 27.59
CA HIS A 111 -3.13 4.70 28.07
C HIS A 111 -2.42 3.90 29.17
N GLU A 112 -1.19 3.48 28.89
CA GLU A 112 -0.22 3.02 29.88
C GLU A 112 0.84 4.10 30.04
#